data_AF-A0A3D0U624-F1
#
_entry.id   AF-A0A3D0U624-F1
#
_cell.length_a   1.000
_cell.length_b   1.000
_cell.length_c   1.000
_cell.angle_alpha   90.00
_cell.angle_beta   90.00
_cell.angle_gamma   90.00
#
_symmetry.space_group_name_H-M   'P 1'
#
loop_
_entity.id
_entity.type
_entity.pdbx_description
1 polymer ?
#
loop_
_entity_poly.entity_id
_entity_poly.type
_entity_poly.pdbx_seq_one_letter_code
_entity_poly.pdbx_strand_id
1 'polypeptide(L)'
;MSTLHGEYRRHARTNIKTSVSISMDDNGLNTKTRDVSESGICIAKPSELTLTPGQTVNITFDRLSKLSVPATIIRVSDNQIGLSLENIRFSEQDITGIIQTAPWHQRAKVAIKRSFWKNTRRLAILVTNTLLRKPLLKLINPSFIFAVYGNEKDVGTYYTPFMARLIPPLMIGSVIRNRNRTGIMVASKFYEHELAEDSNKVRTYLQQLQDEFPHIDTIALVGRLPNFVMKAGKEIQRPYVDGSMGTRYMIWDVGRQMKALPKYSGEECIVVLGGAGRIGNMVCEDLTRVFRTVIAFDPRYDKQEEIYTPIGKIIRSSNPDILNSSRLFIGLTHHGDAIRNVIPYLPAGSL
;
A
#
# COMPACT_ATOMS: atom_id res chain seq x y z
N MET A 1 -5.21 10.08 -1.62
CA MET A 1 -5.87 10.87 -2.69
C MET A 1 -5.96 9.94 -3.88
N SER A 2 -7.15 9.39 -4.15
CA SER A 2 -7.37 8.48 -5.29
C SER A 2 -7.34 9.27 -6.59
N THR A 3 -6.81 8.66 -7.66
CA THR A 3 -7.09 9.15 -9.02
C THR A 3 -8.48 8.65 -9.46
N LEU A 4 -8.99 9.18 -10.57
CA LEU A 4 -10.27 8.80 -11.18
C LEU A 4 -10.41 7.28 -11.44
N HIS A 5 -9.32 6.50 -11.38
CA HIS A 5 -9.29 5.06 -11.65
C HIS A 5 -9.03 4.21 -10.39
N GLY A 6 -9.16 4.79 -9.19
CA GLY A 6 -8.94 4.05 -7.94
C GLY A 6 -7.47 3.75 -7.62
N GLU A 7 -6.54 4.10 -8.50
CA GLU A 7 -5.10 3.97 -8.24
C GLU A 7 -4.65 4.93 -7.14
N TYR A 8 -3.92 4.39 -6.17
CA TYR A 8 -3.32 5.16 -5.10
C TYR A 8 -1.92 5.63 -5.51
N ARG A 9 -1.68 6.94 -5.42
CA ARG A 9 -0.36 7.51 -5.65
C ARG A 9 0.61 7.00 -4.58
N ARG A 10 1.76 6.49 -5.00
CA ARG A 10 2.85 6.02 -4.12
C ARG A 10 3.46 7.14 -3.28
N HIS A 11 3.69 8.32 -3.88
CA HIS A 11 4.33 9.45 -3.21
C HIS A 11 3.44 10.70 -3.17
N ALA A 12 3.56 11.44 -2.07
CA ALA A 12 2.87 12.72 -1.90
C ALA A 12 3.45 13.77 -2.86
N ARG A 13 2.56 14.61 -3.41
CA ARG A 13 2.95 15.72 -4.29
C ARG A 13 2.97 17.04 -3.52
N THR A 14 3.91 17.88 -3.88
CA THR A 14 4.04 19.24 -3.37
C THR A 14 3.75 20.21 -4.51
N ASN A 15 2.68 21.00 -4.37
CA ASN A 15 2.30 21.98 -5.39
C ASN A 15 3.17 23.23 -5.28
N ILE A 16 4.35 23.17 -5.86
CA ILE A 16 5.32 24.26 -5.94
C ILE A 16 5.63 24.56 -7.40
N LYS A 17 5.76 25.85 -7.72
CA LYS A 17 6.22 26.31 -9.03
C LYS A 17 7.66 26.75 -8.92
N THR A 18 8.57 25.93 -9.42
CA THR A 18 9.96 26.29 -9.62
C THR A 18 10.31 26.20 -11.10
N SER A 19 11.26 27.02 -11.54
CA SER A 19 11.69 27.02 -12.94
C SER A 19 12.55 25.79 -13.22
N VAL A 20 12.25 25.15 -14.34
CA VAL A 20 12.96 23.97 -14.83
C VAL A 20 13.22 24.11 -16.32
N SER A 21 14.39 23.64 -16.71
CA SER A 21 14.80 23.51 -18.10
C SER A 21 14.71 22.03 -18.50
N ILE A 22 14.14 21.76 -19.67
CA ILE A 22 14.00 20.42 -20.22
C ILE A 22 14.87 20.36 -21.47
N SER A 23 15.90 19.51 -21.45
CA SER A 23 16.71 19.24 -22.63
C SER A 23 16.18 18.00 -23.35
N MET A 24 15.92 18.19 -24.64
CA MET A 24 15.69 17.15 -25.64
C MET A 24 16.83 17.26 -26.66
N ASP A 25 17.09 16.15 -27.38
CA ASP A 25 18.27 16.01 -28.26
C ASP A 25 18.47 17.19 -29.22
N ASP A 26 17.40 17.82 -29.70
CA ASP A 26 17.45 18.93 -30.65
C ASP A 26 16.84 20.26 -30.13
N ASN A 27 16.26 20.31 -28.92
CA ASN A 27 15.57 21.51 -28.41
C ASN A 27 15.55 21.60 -26.86
N GLY A 28 15.72 22.83 -26.35
CA GLY A 28 15.58 23.15 -24.94
C GLY A 28 14.27 23.88 -24.64
N LEU A 29 13.61 23.51 -23.54
CA LEU A 29 12.37 24.15 -23.11
C LEU A 29 12.49 24.64 -21.66
N ASN A 30 12.22 25.93 -21.46
CA ASN A 30 12.11 26.50 -20.12
C ASN A 30 10.65 26.55 -19.69
N THR A 31 10.32 25.93 -18.56
CA THR A 31 8.96 25.88 -18.02
C THR A 31 8.99 25.95 -16.48
N LYS A 32 7.83 25.75 -15.86
CA LYS A 32 7.70 25.68 -14.40
C LYS A 32 7.04 24.38 -14.00
N THR A 33 7.47 23.85 -12.87
CA THR A 33 6.75 22.76 -12.21
C THR A 33 5.36 23.22 -11.79
N ARG A 34 4.40 22.31 -11.80
CA ARG A 34 3.08 22.45 -11.15
C ARG A 34 3.08 21.73 -9.81
N ASP A 35 3.67 20.54 -9.80
CA ASP A 35 3.91 19.75 -8.60
C ASP A 35 5.15 18.88 -8.74
N VAL A 36 5.73 18.51 -7.59
CA VAL A 36 6.92 17.65 -7.48
C VAL A 36 6.67 16.59 -6.41
N SER A 37 7.17 15.38 -6.63
CA SER A 37 7.16 14.25 -5.69
C SER A 37 8.47 13.47 -5.81
N GLU A 38 8.73 12.56 -4.87
CA GLU A 38 9.95 11.74 -4.84
C GLU A 38 10.21 10.98 -6.14
N SER A 39 9.15 10.55 -6.84
CA SER A 39 9.25 9.70 -8.04
C SER A 39 8.73 10.39 -9.32
N GLY A 40 8.46 11.69 -9.29
CA GLY A 40 7.83 12.32 -10.46
C GLY A 40 7.60 13.82 -10.34
N ILE A 41 7.48 14.45 -11.51
CA ILE A 41 7.32 15.88 -11.70
C ILE A 41 6.11 16.11 -12.60
N CYS A 42 5.36 17.18 -12.35
CA CYS A 42 4.36 17.69 -13.27
C CYS A 42 4.78 19.08 -13.73
N ILE A 43 4.78 19.33 -15.03
CA ILE A 43 5.10 20.64 -15.62
C ILE A 43 3.88 21.19 -16.36
N ALA A 44 3.86 22.51 -16.59
CA ALA A 44 2.92 23.10 -17.54
C ALA A 44 3.27 22.67 -18.97
N LYS A 45 2.26 22.28 -19.77
CA LYS A 45 2.46 21.97 -21.19
C LYS A 45 2.80 23.28 -21.93
N PRO A 46 3.89 23.34 -22.71
CA PRO A 46 4.15 24.46 -23.60
C PRO A 46 3.20 24.43 -24.80
N SER A 47 2.80 25.60 -25.28
CA SER A 47 1.95 25.74 -26.47
C SER A 47 2.60 25.20 -27.74
N GLU A 48 3.94 25.16 -27.78
CA GLU A 48 4.73 25.01 -29.01
C GLU A 48 5.39 23.64 -29.18
N LEU A 49 5.18 22.70 -28.24
CA LEU A 49 5.95 21.45 -28.21
C LEU A 49 5.07 20.20 -28.17
N THR A 50 5.22 19.36 -29.20
CA THR A 50 4.54 18.06 -29.31
C THR A 50 5.38 17.02 -28.59
N LEU A 51 5.03 16.75 -27.33
CA LEU A 51 5.66 15.71 -26.53
C LEU A 51 4.84 14.42 -26.59
N THR A 52 5.52 13.27 -26.67
CA THR A 52 4.86 11.96 -26.74
C THR A 52 5.09 11.16 -25.45
N PRO A 53 4.07 10.43 -24.95
CA PRO A 53 4.28 9.47 -23.87
C PRO A 53 5.33 8.41 -24.26
N GLY A 54 6.19 8.04 -23.30
CA GLY A 54 7.29 7.09 -23.47
C GLY A 54 8.65 7.74 -23.80
N GLN A 55 8.67 9.02 -24.21
CA GLN A 55 9.92 9.74 -24.47
C GLN A 55 10.64 10.07 -23.15
N THR A 56 11.96 9.86 -23.12
CA THR A 56 12.84 10.27 -22.01
C THR A 56 13.39 11.66 -22.27
N VAL A 57 13.36 12.51 -21.24
CA VAL A 57 13.89 13.88 -21.27
C VAL A 57 14.73 14.14 -20.04
N ASN A 58 15.71 15.03 -20.12
CA ASN A 58 16.47 15.47 -18.95
C ASN A 58 15.86 16.76 -18.38
N ILE A 59 15.60 16.77 -17.08
CA ILE A 59 15.04 17.91 -16.37
C ILE A 59 16.09 18.49 -15.44
N THR A 60 16.42 19.76 -15.64
CA THR A 60 17.35 20.51 -14.80
C THR A 60 16.59 21.58 -14.02
N PHE A 61 16.82 21.67 -12.72
CA PHE A 61 16.25 22.72 -11.88
C PHE A 61 17.13 23.97 -11.94
N ASP A 62 16.63 25.09 -12.46
CA ASP A 62 17.47 26.26 -12.78
C ASP A 62 18.22 26.82 -11.56
N ARG A 63 17.60 26.75 -10.38
CA ARG A 63 18.17 27.21 -9.09
C ARG A 63 18.95 26.13 -8.34
N LEU A 64 19.01 24.93 -8.89
CA LEU A 64 19.76 23.78 -8.42
C LEU A 64 20.41 23.15 -9.65
N SER A 65 21.25 23.90 -10.36
CA SER A 65 21.77 23.49 -11.69
C SER A 65 22.55 22.17 -11.67
N LYS A 66 23.04 21.74 -10.50
CA LYS A 66 23.66 20.42 -10.29
C LYS A 66 22.65 19.27 -10.22
N LEU A 67 21.36 19.56 -10.10
CA LEU A 67 20.27 18.61 -10.05
C LEU A 67 19.63 18.50 -11.44
N SER A 68 20.19 17.62 -12.25
CA SER A 68 19.64 17.19 -13.53
C SER A 68 19.23 15.73 -13.44
N VAL A 69 17.99 15.43 -13.80
CA VAL A 69 17.43 14.07 -13.70
C VAL A 69 16.77 13.64 -15.02
N PRO A 70 17.09 12.44 -15.53
CA PRO A 70 16.30 11.83 -16.60
C PRO A 70 14.89 11.49 -16.10
N ALA A 71 13.90 11.77 -16.93
CA ALA A 71 12.50 11.51 -16.65
C ALA A 71 11.76 11.02 -17.90
N THR A 72 10.87 10.06 -17.73
CA THR A 72 10.02 9.52 -18.80
C THR A 72 8.68 10.24 -18.80
N ILE A 73 8.23 10.71 -19.96
CA ILE A 73 6.91 11.31 -20.13
C ILE A 73 5.86 10.20 -20.00
N ILE A 74 5.09 10.21 -18.94
CA ILE A 74 4.03 9.21 -18.69
C ILE A 74 2.65 9.68 -19.13
N ARG A 75 2.46 11.00 -19.25
CA ARG A 75 1.16 11.57 -19.62
C ARG A 75 1.33 12.95 -20.21
N VAL A 76 0.66 13.19 -21.34
CA VAL A 76 0.46 14.52 -21.91
C VAL A 76 -1.03 14.84 -21.84
N SER A 77 -1.37 16.01 -21.34
CA SER A 77 -2.75 16.53 -21.32
C SER A 77 -2.73 17.97 -21.83
N ASP A 78 -3.90 18.55 -22.06
CA ASP A 78 -4.03 19.86 -22.70
C ASP A 78 -3.20 20.96 -22.02
N ASN A 79 -3.08 20.91 -20.69
CA ASN A 79 -2.41 21.97 -19.90
C ASN A 79 -1.21 21.49 -19.06
N GLN A 80 -0.86 20.21 -19.13
CA GLN A 80 0.18 19.66 -18.25
C GLN A 80 0.82 18.40 -18.80
N ILE A 81 2.04 18.14 -18.35
CA ILE A 81 2.81 16.95 -18.69
C ILE A 81 3.27 16.31 -17.39
N GLY A 82 2.98 15.02 -17.25
CA GLY A 82 3.41 14.18 -16.13
C GLY A 82 4.68 13.44 -16.52
N LEU A 83 5.68 13.52 -15.66
CA LEU A 83 7.01 12.95 -15.82
C LEU A 83 7.28 11.99 -14.66
N SER A 84 7.76 10.79 -14.99
CA SER A 84 8.16 9.77 -14.03
C SER A 84 9.68 9.69 -13.93
N LEU A 85 10.21 9.62 -12.72
CA LEU A 85 11.61 9.36 -12.46
C LEU A 85 11.76 7.85 -12.21
N GLU A 86 11.87 7.08 -13.29
CA GLU A 86 11.72 5.61 -13.19
C GLU A 86 12.85 4.95 -12.39
N ASN A 87 14.09 5.41 -12.58
CA ASN A 87 15.28 4.80 -11.98
C ASN A 87 15.97 5.69 -10.94
N ILE A 88 15.51 6.91 -10.75
CA ILE A 88 16.08 7.88 -9.81
C ILE A 88 14.94 8.39 -8.93
N ARG A 89 15.18 8.46 -7.62
CA ARG A 89 14.24 9.09 -6.69
C ARG A 89 14.91 10.28 -6.06
N PHE A 90 14.17 11.37 -5.95
CA PHE A 90 14.62 12.46 -5.10
C PHE A 90 14.65 12.00 -3.65
N SER A 91 15.78 12.25 -2.99
CA SER A 91 15.88 12.14 -1.55
C SER A 91 14.97 13.18 -0.87
N GLU A 92 14.73 13.02 0.42
CA GLU A 92 14.02 14.03 1.22
C GLU A 92 14.75 15.39 1.19
N GLN A 93 16.08 15.37 1.11
CA GLN A 93 16.93 16.56 0.99
C GLN A 93 16.73 17.25 -0.36
N ASP A 94 16.68 16.49 -1.45
CA ASP A 94 16.42 17.04 -2.80
C ASP A 94 15.05 17.70 -2.86
N ILE A 95 14.00 17.02 -2.39
CA ILE A 95 12.65 17.58 -2.34
C ILE A 95 12.62 18.85 -1.49
N THR A 96 13.29 18.85 -0.34
CA THR A 96 13.37 20.02 0.54
C THR A 96 14.11 21.18 -0.14
N GLY A 97 15.23 20.90 -0.80
CA GLY A 97 15.99 21.89 -1.58
C GLY A 97 15.15 22.48 -2.70
N ILE A 98 14.47 21.64 -3.50
CA ILE A 98 13.56 22.09 -4.55
C ILE A 98 12.46 22.99 -3.97
N ILE A 99 11.83 22.59 -2.85
CA ILE A 99 10.81 23.42 -2.18
C ILE A 99 11.38 24.78 -1.76
N GLN A 100 12.60 24.82 -1.22
CA GLN A 100 13.25 26.05 -0.77
C GLN A 100 13.53 27.03 -1.92
N THR A 101 13.72 26.55 -3.16
CA THR A 101 13.87 27.44 -4.32
C THR A 101 12.61 28.22 -4.67
N ALA A 102 11.43 27.76 -4.22
CA ALA A 102 10.16 28.40 -4.51
C ALA A 102 9.96 29.70 -3.68
N PRO A 103 9.25 30.70 -4.22
CA PRO A 103 8.94 31.93 -3.51
C PRO A 103 8.29 31.67 -2.14
N TRP A 104 8.63 32.50 -1.15
CA TRP A 104 8.17 32.34 0.24
C TRP A 104 6.64 32.25 0.36
N HIS A 105 5.88 33.01 -0.43
CA HIS A 105 4.42 32.99 -0.42
C HIS A 105 3.85 31.65 -0.93
N GLN A 106 4.51 30.97 -1.87
CA GLN A 106 4.10 29.64 -2.32
C GLN A 106 4.39 28.60 -1.23
N ARG A 107 5.56 28.68 -0.59
CA ARG A 107 5.92 27.82 0.54
C ARG A 107 4.92 27.98 1.69
N ALA A 108 4.60 29.22 2.05
CA ALA A 108 3.59 29.54 3.06
C ALA A 108 2.21 28.99 2.68
N LYS A 109 1.74 29.20 1.44
CA LYS A 109 0.46 28.66 0.96
C LYS A 109 0.40 27.13 1.06
N VAL A 110 1.46 26.44 0.67
CA VAL A 110 1.54 24.98 0.76
C VAL A 110 1.55 24.52 2.22
N ALA A 111 2.33 25.18 3.08
CA ALA A 111 2.39 24.88 4.51
C ALA A 111 1.03 25.10 5.20
N ILE A 112 0.37 26.23 4.94
CA ILE A 112 -0.98 26.52 5.45
C ILE A 112 -1.97 25.48 4.97
N LYS A 113 -1.99 25.15 3.66
CA LYS A 113 -2.88 24.12 3.13
C LYS A 113 -2.65 22.77 3.80
N ARG A 114 -1.39 22.34 3.95
CA ARG A 114 -1.05 21.07 4.62
C ARG A 114 -1.47 21.07 6.09
N SER A 115 -1.18 22.16 6.81
CA SER A 115 -1.55 22.34 8.21
C SER A 115 -3.07 22.30 8.38
N PHE A 116 -3.80 23.03 7.54
CA PHE A 116 -5.26 23.01 7.50
C PHE A 116 -5.79 21.59 7.30
N TRP A 117 -5.37 20.88 6.25
CA TRP A 117 -5.81 19.50 6.01
C TRP A 117 -5.50 18.55 7.16
N LYS A 118 -4.30 18.66 7.76
CA LYS A 118 -3.88 17.84 8.90
C LYS A 118 -4.76 18.13 10.12
N ASN A 119 -4.99 19.40 10.44
CA ASN A 119 -5.79 19.80 11.59
C ASN A 119 -7.28 19.50 11.40
N THR A 120 -7.82 19.68 10.19
CA THR A 120 -9.20 19.28 9.86
C THR A 120 -9.39 17.78 10.02
N ARG A 121 -8.45 16.94 9.56
CA ARG A 121 -8.51 15.48 9.77
C ARG A 121 -8.48 15.12 11.25
N ARG A 122 -7.57 15.74 12.01
CA ARG A 122 -7.46 15.54 13.46
C ARG A 122 -8.74 15.92 14.19
N LEU A 123 -9.28 17.09 13.87
CA LEU A 123 -10.56 17.54 14.43
C LEU A 123 -11.69 16.57 14.07
N ALA A 124 -11.77 16.12 12.82
CA ALA A 124 -12.78 15.15 12.39
C ALA A 124 -12.66 13.82 13.15
N ILE A 125 -11.44 13.30 13.34
CA ILE A 125 -11.21 12.09 14.13
C ILE A 125 -11.62 12.28 15.58
N LEU A 126 -11.24 13.40 16.21
CA LEU A 126 -11.61 13.71 17.59
C LEU A 126 -13.13 13.78 17.73
N VAL A 127 -13.79 14.61 16.93
CA VAL A 127 -15.25 14.82 16.98
C VAL A 127 -16.02 13.53 16.70
N THR A 128 -15.59 12.74 15.70
CA THR A 128 -16.22 11.46 15.36
C THR A 128 -16.11 10.45 16.50
N ASN A 129 -14.97 10.44 17.20
CA ASN A 129 -14.69 9.45 18.24
C ASN A 129 -15.07 9.89 19.65
N THR A 130 -15.43 11.15 19.87
CA THR A 130 -15.91 11.65 21.16
C THR A 130 -17.40 12.05 21.08
N LEU A 131 -17.71 13.19 20.48
CA LEU A 131 -19.04 13.80 20.50
C LEU A 131 -20.05 13.07 19.60
N LEU A 132 -19.65 12.74 18.38
CA LEU A 132 -20.55 12.15 17.38
C LEU A 132 -20.56 10.62 17.40
N ARG A 133 -19.79 9.98 18.29
CA ARG A 133 -19.60 8.52 18.27
C ARG A 133 -20.92 7.75 18.38
N LYS A 134 -21.69 8.00 19.45
CA LYS A 134 -22.98 7.33 19.71
C LYS A 134 -24.00 7.55 18.59
N PRO A 135 -24.30 8.80 18.15
CA PRO A 135 -25.27 8.99 17.07
C PRO A 135 -24.78 8.39 15.74
N LEU A 136 -23.47 8.43 15.46
CA LEU A 136 -22.90 7.84 14.25
C LEU A 136 -23.04 6.30 14.26
N LEU A 137 -22.75 5.63 15.38
CA LEU A 137 -22.94 4.19 15.51
C LEU A 137 -24.42 3.80 15.37
N LYS A 138 -25.35 4.57 15.95
CA LYS A 138 -26.79 4.33 15.81
C LYS A 138 -27.27 4.50 14.36
N LEU A 139 -26.72 5.49 13.65
CA LEU A 139 -27.06 5.76 12.24
C LEU A 139 -26.50 4.69 11.31
N ILE A 140 -25.25 4.26 11.53
CA ILE A 140 -24.59 3.26 10.69
C ILE A 140 -25.17 1.86 10.93
N ASN A 141 -25.57 1.56 12.17
CA ASN A 141 -26.04 0.26 12.61
C ASN A 141 -25.16 -0.90 12.07
N PRO A 142 -23.87 -0.95 12.46
CA PRO A 142 -22.91 -1.85 11.85
C PRO A 142 -23.24 -3.32 12.15
N SER A 143 -23.19 -4.14 11.10
CA SER A 143 -23.41 -5.59 11.16
C SER A 143 -22.12 -6.41 11.16
N PHE A 144 -20.96 -5.77 10.98
CA PHE A 144 -19.64 -6.40 11.05
C PHE A 144 -18.55 -5.34 11.32
N ILE A 145 -17.41 -5.78 11.84
CA ILE A 145 -16.25 -4.92 12.13
C ILE A 145 -15.02 -5.41 11.37
N PHE A 146 -14.22 -4.47 10.88
CA PHE A 146 -12.82 -4.68 10.51
C PHE A 146 -11.93 -4.13 11.63
N ALA A 147 -11.33 -5.01 12.42
CA ALA A 147 -10.40 -4.67 13.47
C ALA A 147 -9.02 -4.41 12.86
N VAL A 148 -8.46 -3.22 13.10
CA VAL A 148 -7.19 -2.76 12.54
C VAL A 148 -6.28 -2.15 13.61
N TYR A 149 -5.03 -1.94 13.26
CA TYR A 149 -4.03 -1.27 14.08
C TYR A 149 -3.11 -0.44 13.18
N GLY A 150 -2.29 0.43 13.77
CA GLY A 150 -1.31 1.22 13.04
C GLY A 150 0.02 1.31 13.77
N ASN A 151 1.06 1.75 13.08
CA ASN A 151 2.32 2.17 13.70
C ASN A 151 2.26 3.64 14.12
N GLU A 152 3.24 4.10 14.91
CA GLU A 152 3.28 5.48 15.43
C GLU A 152 3.25 6.54 14.32
N LYS A 153 3.95 6.28 13.21
CA LYS A 153 4.03 7.21 12.07
C LYS A 153 2.68 7.40 11.40
N ASP A 154 1.99 6.31 11.11
CA ASP A 154 0.68 6.32 10.46
C ASP A 154 -0.36 6.97 11.38
N VAL A 155 -0.36 6.57 12.65
CA VAL A 155 -1.28 7.05 13.67
C VAL A 155 -1.10 8.55 13.96
N GLY A 156 0.15 9.05 14.01
CA GLY A 156 0.45 10.46 14.28
C GLY A 156 -0.09 11.44 13.22
N THR A 157 -0.49 10.92 12.05
CA THR A 157 -1.19 11.69 11.03
C THR A 157 -2.64 12.01 11.43
N TYR A 158 -3.27 11.16 12.24
CA TYR A 158 -4.70 11.22 12.57
C TYR A 158 -5.00 11.86 13.92
N TYR A 159 -4.10 11.75 14.90
CA TYR A 159 -4.26 12.42 16.20
C TYR A 159 -2.93 12.77 16.84
N THR A 160 -2.97 13.59 17.89
CA THR A 160 -1.81 13.96 18.72
C THR A 160 -1.79 13.17 20.03
N PRO A 161 -0.66 13.09 20.75
CA PRO A 161 -0.62 12.47 22.07
C PRO A 161 -1.63 13.05 23.07
N PHE A 162 -1.92 14.36 22.96
CA PHE A 162 -2.96 14.99 23.77
C PHE A 162 -4.36 14.46 23.41
N MET A 163 -4.71 14.41 22.14
CA MET A 163 -5.99 13.85 21.67
C MET A 163 -6.13 12.37 22.05
N ALA A 164 -5.02 11.61 22.05
CA ALA A 164 -5.01 10.21 22.44
C ALA A 164 -5.51 9.99 23.88
N ARG A 165 -5.40 10.98 24.77
CA ARG A 165 -5.95 10.92 26.12
C ARG A 165 -7.46 11.12 26.16
N LEU A 166 -8.04 11.78 25.16
CA LEU A 166 -9.46 12.14 25.11
C LEU A 166 -10.30 11.13 24.30
N ILE A 167 -9.74 10.54 23.25
CA ILE A 167 -10.45 9.56 22.41
C ILE A 167 -10.60 8.22 23.15
N PRO A 168 -11.65 7.43 22.88
CA PRO A 168 -11.83 6.10 23.48
C PRO A 168 -10.78 5.09 22.99
N PRO A 169 -10.60 3.94 23.69
CA PRO A 169 -9.60 2.91 23.33
C PRO A 169 -9.73 2.36 21.90
N LEU A 170 -10.96 2.33 21.39
CA LEU A 170 -11.29 1.92 20.04
C LEU A 170 -11.69 3.11 19.19
N MET A 171 -11.09 3.28 18.02
CA MET A 171 -11.39 4.42 17.14
C MET A 171 -12.09 3.96 15.86
N ILE A 172 -13.23 4.57 15.55
CA ILE A 172 -13.89 4.42 14.26
C ILE A 172 -13.09 5.19 13.22
N GLY A 173 -12.53 4.45 12.26
CA GLY A 173 -11.68 4.99 11.19
C GLY A 173 -12.43 5.18 9.86
N SER A 174 -13.39 4.31 9.56
CA SER A 174 -14.18 4.40 8.33
C SER A 174 -15.46 3.56 8.40
N VAL A 175 -16.35 3.78 7.44
CA VAL A 175 -17.53 2.95 7.18
C VAL A 175 -17.26 2.09 5.94
N ILE A 176 -17.63 0.82 6.01
CA ILE A 176 -17.48 -0.15 4.94
C ILE A 176 -18.88 -0.58 4.49
N ARG A 177 -19.14 -0.50 3.19
CA ARG A 177 -20.37 -1.02 2.60
C ARG A 177 -20.07 -2.30 1.84
N ASN A 178 -20.81 -3.36 2.14
CA ASN A 178 -20.74 -4.63 1.43
C ASN A 178 -22.16 -5.10 1.08
N ARG A 179 -22.57 -4.88 -0.17
CA ARG A 179 -23.94 -5.12 -0.65
C ARG A 179 -24.95 -4.43 0.28
N ASN A 180 -25.85 -5.19 0.89
CA ASN A 180 -26.90 -4.71 1.79
C ASN A 180 -26.44 -4.62 3.26
N ARG A 181 -25.18 -4.92 3.56
CA ARG A 181 -24.61 -4.86 4.90
C ARG A 181 -23.68 -3.66 5.03
N THR A 182 -23.76 -3.00 6.19
CA THR A 182 -22.82 -1.97 6.59
C THR A 182 -21.94 -2.49 7.71
N GLY A 183 -20.67 -2.13 7.67
CA GLY A 183 -19.72 -2.38 8.75
C GLY A 183 -18.83 -1.17 8.98
N ILE A 184 -17.96 -1.27 9.96
CA ILE A 184 -17.04 -0.20 10.34
C ILE A 184 -15.63 -0.73 10.49
N MET A 185 -14.66 0.13 10.21
CA MET A 185 -13.27 -0.12 10.54
C MET A 185 -12.97 0.48 11.91
N VAL A 186 -12.47 -0.35 12.82
CA VAL A 186 -12.19 0.04 14.22
C VAL A 186 -10.72 -0.20 14.52
N ALA A 187 -9.99 0.88 14.81
CA ALA A 187 -8.57 0.86 15.13
C ALA A 187 -8.33 0.79 16.65
N SER A 188 -7.37 -0.04 17.07
CA SER A 188 -6.83 0.01 18.43
C SER A 188 -6.02 1.29 18.67
N LYS A 189 -5.96 1.74 19.93
CA LYS A 189 -4.93 2.69 20.38
C LYS A 189 -3.54 2.08 20.50
N PHE A 190 -3.44 0.77 20.69
CA PHE A 190 -2.15 0.09 20.77
C PHE A 190 -1.48 0.07 19.39
N TYR A 191 -0.18 0.34 19.37
CA TYR A 191 0.62 0.30 18.17
C TYR A 191 0.94 -1.13 17.75
N GLU A 192 1.30 -1.31 16.48
CA GLU A 192 1.71 -2.61 15.94
C GLU A 192 2.76 -3.32 16.81
N HIS A 193 3.83 -2.61 17.20
CA HIS A 193 4.93 -3.19 17.96
C HIS A 193 4.45 -3.66 19.35
N GLU A 194 3.59 -2.88 20.00
CA GLU A 194 3.01 -3.23 21.29
C GLU A 194 2.14 -4.49 21.22
N LEU A 195 1.33 -4.62 20.18
CA LEU A 195 0.49 -5.80 19.96
C LEU A 195 1.31 -7.04 19.56
N ALA A 196 2.45 -6.84 18.89
CA ALA A 196 3.36 -7.93 18.52
C ALA A 196 4.12 -8.48 19.73
N GLU A 197 4.44 -7.63 20.71
CA GLU A 197 5.26 -7.96 21.88
C GLU A 197 4.42 -8.38 23.09
N ASP A 198 3.30 -7.71 23.36
CA ASP A 198 2.51 -7.88 24.58
C ASP A 198 1.15 -8.57 24.32
N SER A 199 1.08 -9.84 24.71
CA SER A 199 -0.14 -10.65 24.59
C SER A 199 -1.31 -10.13 25.44
N ASN A 200 -1.04 -9.39 26.53
CA ASN A 200 -2.11 -8.82 27.37
C ASN A 200 -2.78 -7.64 26.68
N LYS A 201 -2.03 -6.85 25.88
CA LYS A 201 -2.63 -5.78 25.04
C LYS A 201 -3.50 -6.35 23.95
N VAL A 202 -3.11 -7.47 23.35
CA VAL A 202 -3.95 -8.21 22.39
C VAL A 202 -5.26 -8.65 23.04
N ARG A 203 -5.20 -9.31 24.22
CA ARG A 203 -6.40 -9.75 24.96
C ARG A 203 -7.29 -8.58 25.34
N THR A 204 -6.70 -7.49 25.83
CA THR A 204 -7.40 -6.24 26.14
C THR A 204 -8.10 -5.67 24.91
N TYR A 205 -7.44 -5.64 23.76
CA TYR A 205 -8.02 -5.12 22.52
C TYR A 205 -9.22 -5.97 22.05
N LEU A 206 -9.09 -7.29 22.10
CA LEU A 206 -10.19 -8.21 21.79
C LEU A 206 -11.37 -8.00 22.73
N GLN A 207 -11.12 -7.90 24.04
CA GLN A 207 -12.16 -7.66 25.04
C GLN A 207 -12.88 -6.33 24.79
N GLN A 208 -12.14 -5.25 24.54
CA GLN A 208 -12.71 -3.94 24.20
C GLN A 208 -13.65 -4.01 22.98
N LEU A 209 -13.29 -4.80 21.96
CA LEU A 209 -14.15 -4.99 20.78
C LEU A 209 -15.48 -5.66 21.14
N GLN A 210 -15.45 -6.65 22.03
CA GLN A 210 -16.67 -7.34 22.49
C GLN A 210 -17.51 -6.47 23.42
N ASP A 211 -16.87 -5.77 24.36
CA ASP A 211 -17.56 -4.90 25.32
C ASP A 211 -18.27 -3.75 24.61
N GLU A 212 -17.64 -3.17 23.59
CA GLU A 212 -18.22 -2.05 22.86
C GLU A 212 -19.22 -2.49 21.79
N PHE A 213 -19.04 -3.67 21.20
CA PHE A 213 -19.90 -4.17 20.12
C PHE A 213 -20.46 -5.58 20.40
N PRO A 214 -21.22 -5.76 21.50
CA PRO A 214 -21.66 -7.09 21.95
C PRO A 214 -22.64 -7.77 21.00
N HIS A 215 -23.28 -7.01 20.10
CA HIS A 215 -24.27 -7.51 19.13
C HIS A 215 -23.65 -7.92 17.79
N ILE A 216 -22.35 -7.71 17.57
CA ILE A 216 -21.68 -7.99 16.31
C ILE A 216 -21.10 -9.40 16.33
N ASP A 217 -21.59 -10.24 15.42
CA ASP A 217 -21.21 -11.65 15.31
C ASP A 217 -19.97 -11.89 14.41
N THR A 218 -19.49 -10.84 13.73
CA THR A 218 -18.42 -10.91 12.73
C THR A 218 -17.43 -9.77 12.90
N ILE A 219 -16.25 -10.09 13.41
CA ILE A 219 -15.13 -9.17 13.63
C ILE A 219 -13.93 -9.69 12.84
N ALA A 220 -13.68 -9.11 11.67
CA ALA A 220 -12.55 -9.46 10.82
C ALA A 220 -11.25 -8.89 11.40
N LEU A 221 -10.33 -9.77 11.78
CA LEU A 221 -8.99 -9.43 12.25
C LEU A 221 -8.07 -9.18 11.05
N VAL A 222 -7.65 -7.94 10.84
CA VAL A 222 -6.92 -7.52 9.64
C VAL A 222 -5.40 -7.51 9.84
N GLY A 223 -4.65 -7.69 8.75
CA GLY A 223 -3.20 -7.61 8.76
C GLY A 223 -2.58 -8.74 9.58
N ARG A 224 -1.70 -8.40 10.53
CA ARG A 224 -1.04 -9.38 11.40
C ARG A 224 -1.83 -9.69 12.67
N LEU A 225 -2.98 -9.06 12.92
CA LEU A 225 -3.80 -9.33 14.11
C LEU A 225 -4.08 -10.82 14.32
N PRO A 226 -4.47 -11.60 13.30
CA PRO A 226 -4.64 -13.05 13.47
C PRO A 226 -3.42 -13.74 14.11
N ASN A 227 -2.21 -13.36 13.69
CA ASN A 227 -0.97 -13.91 14.25
C ASN A 227 -0.77 -13.47 15.71
N PHE A 228 -1.07 -12.21 16.02
CA PHE A 228 -0.96 -11.69 17.40
C PHE A 228 -1.95 -12.38 18.34
N VAL A 229 -3.18 -12.62 17.87
CA VAL A 229 -4.22 -13.34 18.62
C VAL A 229 -3.81 -14.78 18.92
N MET A 230 -3.31 -15.50 17.92
CA MET A 230 -2.81 -16.86 18.12
C MET A 230 -1.59 -16.90 19.06
N LYS A 231 -0.64 -15.97 18.90
CA LYS A 231 0.51 -15.83 19.80
C LYS A 231 0.08 -15.54 21.25
N ALA A 232 -1.02 -14.82 21.44
CA ALA A 232 -1.61 -14.58 22.75
C ALA A 232 -2.40 -15.79 23.32
N GLY A 233 -2.34 -16.96 22.66
CA GLY A 233 -3.00 -18.20 23.11
C GLY A 233 -4.51 -18.18 22.92
N LYS A 234 -5.03 -17.37 22.00
CA LYS A 234 -6.45 -17.33 21.66
C LYS A 234 -6.67 -17.93 20.28
N GLU A 235 -7.63 -18.84 20.18
CA GLU A 235 -8.08 -19.36 18.90
C GLU A 235 -8.96 -18.32 18.18
N ILE A 236 -8.84 -18.25 16.86
CA ILE A 236 -9.69 -17.37 16.04
C ILE A 236 -11.00 -18.10 15.78
N GLN A 237 -11.94 -17.87 16.69
CA GLN A 237 -13.32 -18.35 16.59
C GLN A 237 -14.29 -17.19 16.66
N ARG A 238 -15.54 -17.44 16.24
CA ARG A 238 -16.61 -16.44 16.28
C ARG A 238 -16.70 -15.77 17.67
N PRO A 239 -16.88 -14.44 17.73
CA PRO A 239 -17.18 -13.53 16.62
C PRO A 239 -15.97 -13.14 15.76
N TYR A 240 -14.74 -13.51 16.15
CA TYR A 240 -13.54 -13.17 15.40
C TYR A 240 -13.35 -14.08 14.18
N VAL A 241 -13.03 -13.48 13.05
CA VAL A 241 -12.74 -14.18 11.79
C VAL A 241 -11.47 -13.65 11.18
N ASP A 242 -10.87 -14.47 10.32
CA ASP A 242 -9.72 -14.04 9.53
C ASP A 242 -10.12 -12.96 8.50
N GLY A 243 -9.52 -11.77 8.60
CA GLY A 243 -9.70 -10.65 7.67
C GLY A 243 -8.82 -10.69 6.42
N SER A 244 -8.18 -11.81 6.09
CA SER A 244 -7.24 -11.95 4.95
C SER A 244 -7.88 -11.87 3.55
N MET A 245 -9.20 -12.00 3.45
CA MET A 245 -9.89 -12.21 2.17
C MET A 245 -9.62 -11.10 1.14
N GLY A 246 -9.58 -9.84 1.56
CA GLY A 246 -9.28 -8.71 0.67
C GLY A 246 -7.87 -8.78 0.09
N THR A 247 -6.89 -9.06 0.93
CA THR A 247 -5.49 -9.25 0.51
C THR A 247 -5.34 -10.44 -0.44
N ARG A 248 -5.99 -11.57 -0.11
CA ARG A 248 -5.99 -12.77 -0.96
C ARG A 248 -6.59 -12.49 -2.34
N TYR A 249 -7.73 -11.81 -2.40
CA TYR A 249 -8.37 -11.43 -3.66
C TYR A 249 -7.46 -10.52 -4.50
N MET A 250 -6.82 -9.51 -3.89
CA MET A 250 -5.89 -8.63 -4.61
C MET A 250 -4.71 -9.41 -5.20
N ILE A 251 -4.12 -10.32 -4.42
CA ILE A 251 -3.00 -11.15 -4.89
C ILE A 251 -3.42 -12.09 -6.01
N TRP A 252 -4.59 -12.73 -5.86
CA TRP A 252 -5.19 -13.56 -6.90
C TRP A 252 -5.44 -12.78 -8.20
N ASP A 253 -6.00 -11.57 -8.09
CA ASP A 253 -6.27 -10.71 -9.25
C ASP A 253 -4.97 -10.24 -9.93
N VAL A 254 -3.93 -9.93 -9.16
CA VAL A 254 -2.59 -9.65 -9.70
C VAL A 254 -2.07 -10.87 -10.48
N GLY A 255 -2.14 -12.08 -9.92
CA GLY A 255 -1.74 -13.29 -10.63
C GLY A 255 -2.51 -13.49 -11.95
N ARG A 256 -3.82 -13.25 -11.95
CA ARG A 256 -4.66 -13.26 -13.16
C ARG A 256 -4.19 -12.23 -14.19
N GLN A 257 -3.90 -11.00 -13.76
CA GLN A 257 -3.42 -9.94 -14.64
C GLN A 257 -2.03 -10.23 -15.19
N MET A 258 -1.12 -10.82 -14.38
CA MET A 258 0.20 -11.25 -14.82
C MET A 258 0.10 -12.26 -15.97
N LYS A 259 -0.77 -13.28 -15.84
CA LYS A 259 -1.04 -14.25 -16.90
C LYS A 259 -1.68 -13.62 -18.14
N ALA A 260 -2.48 -12.56 -17.99
CA ALA A 260 -3.10 -11.89 -19.13
C ALA A 260 -2.11 -11.06 -19.98
N LEU A 261 -0.89 -10.79 -19.49
CA LEU A 261 0.12 -10.05 -20.26
C LEU A 261 0.63 -10.87 -21.46
N PRO A 262 0.78 -10.27 -22.66
CA PRO A 262 1.19 -11.00 -23.86
C PRO A 262 2.49 -11.81 -23.72
N LYS A 263 3.44 -11.32 -22.92
CA LYS A 263 4.74 -11.98 -22.67
C LYS A 263 4.64 -13.24 -21.79
N TYR A 264 3.54 -13.41 -21.05
CA TYR A 264 3.38 -14.43 -20.02
C TYR A 264 2.09 -15.25 -20.19
N SER A 265 1.37 -15.09 -21.30
CA SER A 265 0.08 -15.75 -21.54
C SER A 265 0.14 -17.27 -21.62
N GLY A 266 1.30 -17.83 -21.98
CA GLY A 266 1.56 -19.27 -21.98
C GLY A 266 2.07 -19.83 -20.64
N GLU A 267 2.26 -19.01 -19.61
CA GLU A 267 2.75 -19.47 -18.31
C GLU A 267 1.63 -20.22 -17.56
N GLU A 268 1.85 -21.51 -17.33
CA GLU A 268 0.94 -22.38 -16.56
C GLU A 268 1.37 -22.58 -15.11
N CYS A 269 2.50 -21.99 -14.74
CA CYS A 269 3.09 -22.06 -13.41
C CYS A 269 3.26 -20.67 -12.80
N ILE A 270 3.04 -20.56 -11.49
CA ILE A 270 3.39 -19.37 -10.71
C ILE A 270 4.05 -19.80 -9.41
N VAL A 271 5.03 -19.02 -8.94
CA VAL A 271 5.72 -19.25 -7.67
C VAL A 271 5.21 -18.26 -6.63
N VAL A 272 4.89 -18.75 -5.43
CA VAL A 272 4.60 -17.95 -4.25
C VAL A 272 5.77 -18.08 -3.28
N LEU A 273 6.55 -17.01 -3.14
CA LEU A 273 7.64 -16.93 -2.16
C LEU A 273 7.05 -16.61 -0.78
N GLY A 274 7.31 -17.45 0.22
CA GLY A 274 6.62 -17.39 1.51
C GLY A 274 5.36 -18.26 1.55
N GLY A 275 5.33 -19.36 0.78
CA GLY A 275 4.18 -20.25 0.64
C GLY A 275 3.69 -20.88 1.94
N ALA A 276 4.55 -21.05 2.96
CA ALA A 276 4.15 -21.58 4.27
C ALA A 276 3.57 -20.47 5.18
N GLY A 277 3.49 -19.22 4.70
CA GLY A 277 2.89 -18.11 5.43
C GLY A 277 1.38 -18.28 5.55
N ARG A 278 0.77 -17.66 6.57
CA ARG A 278 -0.68 -17.73 6.79
C ARG A 278 -1.48 -17.27 5.56
N ILE A 279 -1.05 -16.16 4.95
CA ILE A 279 -1.62 -15.66 3.69
C ILE A 279 -1.11 -16.49 2.51
N GLY A 280 0.19 -16.80 2.49
CA GLY A 280 0.84 -17.52 1.39
C GLY A 280 0.18 -18.86 1.08
N ASN A 281 -0.11 -19.67 2.10
CA ASN A 281 -0.71 -21.00 1.90
C ASN A 281 -2.10 -20.89 1.27
N MET A 282 -2.94 -19.97 1.76
CA MET A 282 -4.29 -19.77 1.18
C MET A 282 -4.23 -19.17 -0.22
N VAL A 283 -3.28 -18.27 -0.48
CA VAL A 283 -3.04 -17.72 -1.82
C VAL A 283 -2.62 -18.81 -2.79
N CYS A 284 -1.80 -19.77 -2.36
CA CYS A 284 -1.41 -20.88 -3.23
C CYS A 284 -2.63 -21.66 -3.72
N GLU A 285 -3.56 -21.96 -2.82
CA GLU A 285 -4.84 -22.59 -3.16
C GLU A 285 -5.69 -21.71 -4.10
N ASP A 286 -5.82 -20.41 -3.80
CA ASP A 286 -6.60 -19.49 -4.64
C ASP A 286 -6.03 -19.40 -6.08
N LEU A 287 -4.71 -19.38 -6.23
CA LEU A 287 -4.02 -19.28 -7.52
C LEU A 287 -4.15 -20.54 -8.38
N THR A 288 -4.48 -21.70 -7.81
CA THR A 288 -4.78 -22.90 -8.62
C THR A 288 -6.00 -22.73 -9.52
N ARG A 289 -6.82 -21.69 -9.32
CA ARG A 289 -7.92 -21.30 -10.22
C ARG A 289 -7.46 -20.64 -11.52
N VAL A 290 -6.19 -20.22 -11.58
CA VAL A 290 -5.60 -19.46 -12.69
C VAL A 290 -4.45 -20.23 -13.33
N PHE A 291 -3.66 -20.91 -12.51
CA PHE A 291 -2.46 -21.64 -12.91
C PHE A 291 -2.64 -23.14 -12.65
N ARG A 292 -2.24 -23.97 -13.61
CA ARG A 292 -2.25 -25.43 -13.45
C ARG A 292 -1.33 -25.89 -12.32
N THR A 293 -0.18 -25.23 -12.16
CA THR A 293 0.79 -25.51 -11.11
C THR A 293 1.09 -24.25 -10.30
N VAL A 294 1.06 -24.36 -8.97
CA VAL A 294 1.50 -23.30 -8.06
C VAL A 294 2.64 -23.82 -7.22
N ILE A 295 3.80 -23.18 -7.26
CA ILE A 295 4.94 -23.55 -6.42
C ILE A 295 4.87 -22.71 -5.14
N ALA A 296 4.58 -23.35 -4.01
CA ALA A 296 4.69 -22.76 -2.70
C ALA A 296 6.15 -22.91 -2.23
N PHE A 297 6.94 -21.85 -2.41
CA PHE A 297 8.34 -21.84 -1.98
C PHE A 297 8.47 -21.25 -0.58
N ASP A 298 9.05 -21.99 0.35
CA ASP A 298 9.35 -21.50 1.70
C ASP A 298 10.47 -22.31 2.36
N PRO A 299 11.44 -21.67 3.04
CA PRO A 299 12.49 -22.37 3.78
C PRO A 299 11.98 -23.30 4.89
N ARG A 300 10.74 -23.12 5.36
CA ARG A 300 10.12 -23.96 6.40
C ARG A 300 9.65 -25.32 5.91
N TYR A 301 9.71 -25.60 4.61
CA TYR A 301 9.34 -26.92 4.09
C TYR A 301 10.53 -27.89 4.19
N ASP A 302 10.35 -29.01 4.88
CA ASP A 302 11.41 -30.00 5.08
C ASP A 302 11.68 -30.86 3.84
N LYS A 303 10.65 -31.11 3.05
CA LYS A 303 10.72 -31.91 1.83
C LYS A 303 9.79 -31.36 0.76
N GLN A 304 10.08 -31.71 -0.49
CA GLN A 304 9.20 -31.38 -1.59
C GLN A 304 7.94 -32.27 -1.55
N GLU A 305 6.77 -31.66 -1.66
CA GLU A 305 5.48 -32.35 -1.65
C GLU A 305 4.57 -31.81 -2.75
N GLU A 306 3.85 -32.70 -3.42
CA GLU A 306 2.78 -32.32 -4.35
C GLU A 306 1.42 -32.50 -3.69
N ILE A 307 0.61 -31.44 -3.75
CA ILE A 307 -0.75 -31.41 -3.22
C ILE A 307 -1.69 -31.15 -4.40
N TYR A 308 -2.55 -32.11 -4.69
CA TYR A 308 -3.55 -31.98 -5.74
C TYR A 308 -4.79 -31.27 -5.20
N THR A 309 -5.18 -30.18 -5.85
CA THR A 309 -6.47 -29.52 -5.63
C THR A 309 -7.45 -29.97 -6.71
N PRO A 310 -8.77 -29.75 -6.56
CA PRO A 310 -9.75 -30.10 -7.60
C PRO A 310 -9.51 -29.44 -8.97
N ILE A 311 -8.67 -28.40 -9.02
CA ILE A 311 -8.51 -27.49 -10.16
C ILE A 311 -7.05 -27.30 -10.58
N GLY A 312 -6.08 -27.87 -9.86
CA GLY A 312 -4.66 -27.72 -10.16
C GLY A 312 -3.78 -28.48 -9.16
N LYS A 313 -2.47 -28.18 -9.14
CA LYS A 313 -1.55 -28.75 -8.16
C LYS A 313 -0.70 -27.68 -7.48
N ILE A 314 -0.37 -27.90 -6.22
CA ILE A 314 0.54 -27.09 -5.42
C ILE A 314 1.80 -27.91 -5.16
N ILE A 315 2.98 -27.39 -5.49
CA ILE A 315 4.26 -27.99 -5.12
C ILE A 315 4.83 -27.19 -3.95
N ARG A 316 4.88 -27.79 -2.77
CA ARG A 316 5.60 -27.21 -1.62
C ARG A 316 7.06 -27.60 -1.73
N SER A 317 7.97 -26.63 -1.65
CA SER A 317 9.41 -26.91 -1.73
C SER A 317 10.23 -25.83 -1.04
N SER A 318 11.36 -26.23 -0.47
CA SER A 318 12.42 -25.34 0.00
C SER A 318 13.65 -25.35 -0.93
N ASN A 319 13.65 -26.19 -1.97
CA ASN A 319 14.77 -26.28 -2.93
C ASN A 319 14.76 -25.06 -3.88
N PRO A 320 15.78 -24.18 -3.84
CA PRO A 320 15.82 -22.99 -4.70
C PRO A 320 15.85 -23.30 -6.20
N ASP A 321 16.36 -24.46 -6.62
CA ASP A 321 16.45 -24.80 -8.05
C ASP A 321 15.07 -24.87 -8.73
N ILE A 322 14.01 -25.16 -7.96
CA ILE A 322 12.65 -25.21 -8.48
C ILE A 322 12.18 -23.86 -9.02
N LEU A 323 12.78 -22.76 -8.56
CA LEU A 323 12.38 -21.40 -8.95
C LEU A 323 12.64 -21.13 -10.44
N ASN A 324 13.59 -21.84 -11.05
CA ASN A 324 13.86 -21.74 -12.48
C ASN A 324 12.70 -22.24 -13.37
N SER A 325 11.71 -22.93 -12.79
CA SER A 325 10.57 -23.49 -13.54
C SER A 325 9.43 -22.50 -13.83
N SER A 326 9.54 -21.25 -13.36
CA SER A 326 8.52 -20.22 -13.54
C SER A 326 9.16 -18.87 -13.83
N ARG A 327 8.45 -18.02 -14.57
CA ARG A 327 8.79 -16.61 -14.77
C ARG A 327 7.86 -15.66 -14.02
N LEU A 328 6.85 -16.19 -13.33
CA LEU A 328 5.87 -15.42 -12.57
C LEU A 328 6.05 -15.69 -11.08
N PHE A 329 6.20 -14.62 -10.29
CA PHE A 329 6.45 -14.71 -8.86
C PHE A 329 5.52 -13.78 -8.06
N ILE A 330 5.06 -14.26 -6.91
CA ILE A 330 4.40 -13.45 -5.88
C ILE A 330 5.26 -13.48 -4.62
N GLY A 331 5.77 -12.32 -4.22
CA GLY A 331 6.55 -12.15 -3.00
C GLY A 331 5.68 -11.94 -1.77
N LEU A 332 5.60 -12.93 -0.88
CA LEU A 332 4.95 -12.88 0.44
C LEU A 332 5.94 -13.22 1.56
N THR A 333 7.20 -12.84 1.39
CA THR A 333 8.25 -13.05 2.39
C THR A 333 8.01 -12.19 3.64
N HIS A 334 8.57 -12.64 4.76
CA HIS A 334 8.44 -12.00 6.07
C HIS A 334 9.14 -10.64 6.19
N HIS A 335 10.13 -10.36 5.33
CA HIS A 335 10.74 -9.04 5.12
C HIS A 335 11.31 -8.91 3.71
N GLY A 336 11.50 -7.68 3.24
CA GLY A 336 11.94 -7.38 1.87
C GLY A 336 13.31 -7.97 1.52
N ASP A 337 14.27 -7.94 2.47
CA ASP A 337 15.62 -8.47 2.21
C ASP A 337 15.67 -10.00 2.06
N ALA A 338 14.62 -10.73 2.48
CA ALA A 338 14.57 -12.18 2.32
C ALA A 338 14.61 -12.61 0.84
N ILE A 339 14.26 -11.70 -0.09
CA ILE A 339 14.35 -11.95 -1.53
C ILE A 339 15.81 -12.12 -2.01
N ARG A 340 16.80 -11.55 -1.31
CA ARG A 340 18.21 -11.54 -1.75
C ARG A 340 18.77 -12.94 -1.93
N ASN A 341 18.36 -13.89 -1.09
CA ASN A 341 18.78 -15.28 -1.14
C ASN A 341 18.14 -16.04 -2.31
N VAL A 342 17.07 -15.49 -2.88
CA VAL A 342 16.24 -16.09 -3.93
C VAL A 342 16.63 -15.55 -5.31
N ILE A 343 17.06 -14.28 -5.40
CA ILE A 343 17.44 -13.60 -6.65
C ILE A 343 18.33 -14.44 -7.58
N PRO A 344 19.38 -15.15 -7.11
CA PRO A 344 20.24 -15.94 -7.98
C PRO A 344 19.54 -17.06 -8.76
N TYR A 345 18.37 -17.49 -8.28
CA TYR A 345 17.58 -18.60 -8.85
C TYR A 345 16.37 -18.11 -9.66
N LEU A 346 16.19 -16.79 -9.81
CA LEU A 346 15.10 -16.22 -10.59
C LEU A 346 15.52 -16.11 -12.07
N PRO A 347 14.76 -16.69 -13.02
CA PRO A 347 15.06 -16.54 -14.44
C PRO A 347 15.08 -15.09 -14.90
N ALA A 348 15.91 -14.79 -15.91
CA ALA A 348 15.95 -13.46 -16.50
C ALA A 348 14.57 -13.07 -17.08
N GLY A 349 14.15 -11.82 -16.81
CA GLY A 349 12.86 -11.32 -17.26
C GLY A 349 11.67 -11.98 -16.57
N SER A 350 11.85 -12.42 -15.32
CA SER A 350 10.78 -12.76 -14.38
C SER A 350 10.00 -11.51 -13.95
N LEU A 351 8.74 -11.70 -13.59
CA LEU A 351 7.83 -10.67 -13.09
C LEU A 351 7.55 -10.83 -11.59
#